data_AF-A0A533YSX4-F1
#
_entry.id   AF-A0A533YSX4-F1
#
_cell.length_a   1.000
_cell.length_b   1.000
_cell.length_c   1.000
_cell.angle_alpha   90.00
_cell.angle_beta   90.00
_cell.angle_gamma   90.00
#
_symmetry.space_group_name_H-M   'P 1'
#
loop_
_entity.id
_entity.type
_entity.pdbx_description
1 polymer ?
#
loop_
_entity_poly.entity_id
_entity_poly.type
_entity_poly.pdbx_seq_one_letter_code
_entity_poly.pdbx_strand_id
1 'polypeptide(L)'
;NQERVEAGKRPANAIWLWGHGKAPKLPKLTERYNLSAAMISALDLPRGLGLACGFEVMKVPGATGALDTDYRGKAECALKELEKRDLVYVHLEATDDASHQGDVQAKMKAIESFDEHTVGTLLKELPKRGPHRVLAVCNHATPVALRRHTNDPVPFALYEGPATRDRADARRGFNEADAKATQVVLADATKLIGKLIGK
;
A
#
# COMPACT_ATOMS: atom_id res chain seq x y z
N ASN A 1 9.65 -21.95 28.49
CA ASN A 1 10.56 -23.05 28.08
C ASN A 1 10.36 -24.31 28.90
N GLN A 2 10.26 -24.22 30.22
CA GLN A 2 10.03 -25.37 31.11
C GLN A 2 8.83 -26.25 30.66
N GLU A 3 7.64 -25.66 30.50
CA GLU A 3 6.44 -26.36 30.00
C GLU A 3 6.63 -27.01 28.61
N ARG A 4 7.45 -26.40 27.73
CA ARG A 4 7.73 -26.97 26.40
C ARG A 4 8.54 -28.26 26.54
N VAL A 5 9.55 -28.24 27.40
CA VAL A 5 10.42 -29.40 27.67
C VAL A 5 9.62 -30.52 28.31
N GLU A 6 8.79 -30.22 29.31
CA GLU A 6 7.90 -31.17 29.97
C GLU A 6 6.91 -31.81 28.98
N ALA A 7 6.44 -31.03 27.98
CA ALA A 7 5.58 -31.52 26.90
C ALA A 7 6.35 -32.14 25.71
N GLY A 8 7.66 -32.42 25.83
CA GLY A 8 8.49 -33.01 24.76
C GLY A 8 8.74 -32.12 23.54
N LYS A 9 8.46 -30.82 23.62
CA LYS A 9 8.68 -29.82 22.56
C LYS A 9 10.06 -29.19 22.68
N ARG A 10 10.67 -28.83 21.54
CA ARG A 10 11.96 -28.10 21.50
C ARG A 10 11.85 -26.75 22.22
N PRO A 11 12.75 -26.40 23.16
CA PRO A 11 12.75 -25.10 23.83
C PRO A 11 13.16 -23.99 22.86
N ALA A 12 12.64 -22.78 23.07
CA ALA A 12 13.10 -21.56 22.37
C ALA A 12 14.19 -20.90 23.22
N ASN A 13 15.43 -21.41 23.15
CA ASN A 13 16.55 -21.04 24.01
C ASN A 13 17.66 -20.26 23.29
N ALA A 14 17.45 -19.88 22.02
CA ALA A 14 18.37 -19.08 21.24
C ALA A 14 17.59 -17.92 20.59
N ILE A 15 18.29 -16.80 20.40
CA ILE A 15 17.81 -15.66 19.61
C ILE A 15 18.59 -15.62 18.30
N TRP A 16 17.88 -15.48 17.18
CA TRP A 16 18.49 -15.22 15.87
C TRP A 16 18.32 -13.74 15.54
N LEU A 17 19.32 -12.93 15.87
CA LEU A 17 19.34 -11.53 15.47
C LEU A 17 19.74 -11.45 13.99
N TRP A 18 18.91 -10.83 13.17
CA TRP A 18 19.15 -10.60 11.75
C TRP A 18 18.58 -9.24 11.33
N GLY A 19 19.10 -8.65 10.25
CA GLY A 19 18.64 -7.34 9.78
C GLY A 19 19.08 -6.15 10.65
N HIS A 20 20.31 -6.16 11.16
CA HIS A 20 20.82 -5.02 11.94
C HIS A 20 20.85 -3.74 11.10
N GLY A 21 20.44 -2.62 11.70
CA GLY A 21 20.42 -1.33 11.03
C GLY A 21 20.29 -0.20 12.04
N LYS A 22 20.55 1.03 11.59
CA LYS A 22 20.29 2.26 12.36
C LYS A 22 18.99 2.88 11.86
N ALA A 23 18.25 3.53 12.75
CA ALA A 23 17.08 4.32 12.35
C ALA A 23 17.50 5.38 11.32
N PRO A 24 16.91 5.38 10.10
CA PRO A 24 17.25 6.37 9.09
C PRO A 24 16.75 7.75 9.52
N LYS A 25 17.55 8.78 9.25
CA LYS A 25 17.10 10.18 9.36
C LYS A 25 16.45 10.57 8.04
N LEU A 26 15.13 10.48 7.98
CA LEU A 26 14.36 10.88 6.81
C LEU A 26 13.79 12.30 7.01
N PRO A 27 13.74 13.14 5.96
CA PRO A 27 13.07 14.43 6.05
C PRO A 27 11.57 14.22 6.28
N LYS A 28 10.96 15.02 7.16
CA LYS A 28 9.53 14.91 7.39
C LYS A 28 8.74 15.43 6.20
N LEU A 29 7.56 14.84 5.96
CA LEU A 29 6.66 15.32 4.90
C LEU A 29 6.24 16.78 5.12
N THR A 30 5.99 17.14 6.38
CA THR A 30 5.65 18.51 6.79
C THR A 30 6.77 19.49 6.46
N GLU A 31 8.02 19.13 6.76
CA GLU A 31 9.19 19.97 6.47
C GLU A 31 9.42 20.13 4.96
N ARG A 32 9.20 19.08 4.17
CA ARG A 32 9.47 19.09 2.72
C ARG A 32 8.34 19.70 1.89
N TYR A 33 7.09 19.48 2.27
CA TYR A 33 5.93 19.82 1.44
C TYR A 33 4.85 20.63 2.15
N ASN A 34 4.98 20.88 3.46
CA ASN A 34 3.96 21.49 4.31
C ASN A 34 2.63 20.71 4.29
N LEU A 35 2.72 19.38 4.32
CA LEU A 35 1.56 18.47 4.32
C LEU A 35 1.60 17.57 5.55
N SER A 36 0.43 17.36 6.13
CA SER A 36 0.16 16.37 7.15
C SER A 36 -0.29 15.06 6.50
N ALA A 37 0.12 13.91 7.08
CA ALA A 37 -0.21 12.61 6.51
C ALA A 37 -0.54 11.54 7.54
N ALA A 38 -1.31 10.53 7.11
CA ALA A 38 -1.53 9.29 7.83
C ALA A 38 -1.05 8.07 7.03
N MET A 39 -0.64 7.02 7.76
CA MET A 39 -0.22 5.72 7.24
C MET A 39 -1.18 4.64 7.77
N ILE A 40 -1.83 3.92 6.86
CA ILE A 40 -2.69 2.78 7.17
C ILE A 40 -2.02 1.52 6.61
N SER A 41 -1.41 0.72 7.49
CA SER A 41 -0.79 -0.56 7.14
C SER A 41 -0.87 -1.54 8.31
N ALA A 42 -0.96 -2.84 7.97
CA ALA A 42 -0.85 -3.92 8.94
C ALA A 42 0.60 -4.23 9.31
N LEU A 43 1.55 -3.96 8.40
CA LEU A 43 2.94 -4.35 8.56
C LEU A 43 3.77 -3.34 9.34
N ASP A 44 4.74 -3.83 10.12
CA ASP A 44 5.63 -2.97 10.91
C ASP A 44 6.56 -2.11 10.04
N LEU A 45 7.05 -2.65 8.91
CA LEU A 45 8.00 -1.92 8.06
C LEU A 45 7.40 -0.64 7.44
N PRO A 46 6.24 -0.66 6.74
CA PRO A 46 5.60 0.57 6.27
C PRO A 46 5.20 1.51 7.40
N ARG A 47 4.76 0.99 8.56
CA ARG A 47 4.44 1.80 9.74
C ARG A 47 5.67 2.53 10.26
N GLY A 48 6.79 1.85 10.38
CA GLY A 48 8.07 2.42 10.80
C GLY A 48 8.57 3.50 9.84
N LEU A 49 8.45 3.27 8.53
CA LEU A 49 8.76 4.29 7.52
C LEU A 49 7.83 5.51 7.61
N GLY A 50 6.53 5.29 7.82
CA GLY A 50 5.57 6.36 8.06
C GLY A 50 5.97 7.23 9.25
N LEU A 51 6.28 6.61 10.40
CA LEU A 51 6.76 7.32 11.59
C LEU A 51 8.04 8.11 11.31
N ALA A 52 9.02 7.49 10.63
CA ALA A 52 10.28 8.14 10.28
C ALA A 52 10.08 9.36 9.35
N CYS A 53 9.05 9.34 8.50
CA CYS A 53 8.66 10.44 7.63
C CYS A 53 7.69 11.45 8.30
N GLY A 54 7.33 11.25 9.57
CA GLY A 54 6.44 12.13 10.33
C GLY A 54 4.94 11.93 10.09
N PHE A 55 4.52 10.76 9.62
CA PHE A 55 3.11 10.42 9.41
C PHE A 55 2.50 9.93 10.73
N GLU A 56 1.20 10.12 10.90
CA GLU A 56 0.46 9.42 11.95
C GLU A 56 0.13 7.99 11.50
N VAL A 57 0.47 6.99 12.31
CA VAL A 57 0.19 5.60 11.98
C VAL A 57 -1.15 5.17 12.58
N MET A 58 -2.08 4.82 11.71
CA MET A 58 -3.41 4.38 12.11
C MET A 58 -3.46 2.87 12.30
N LYS A 59 -4.12 2.44 13.38
CA LYS A 59 -4.45 1.04 13.62
C LYS A 59 -5.91 0.81 13.25
N VAL A 60 -6.13 -0.04 12.25
CA VAL A 60 -7.46 -0.43 11.80
C VAL A 60 -7.76 -1.82 12.39
N PRO A 61 -8.79 -1.98 13.24
CA PRO A 61 -9.22 -3.30 13.70
C PRO A 61 -9.49 -4.22 12.51
N GLY A 62 -9.04 -5.48 12.58
CA GLY A 62 -9.19 -6.43 11.47
C GLY A 62 -8.21 -6.24 10.30
N ALA A 63 -7.35 -5.22 10.30
CA ALA A 63 -6.30 -5.11 9.29
C ALA A 63 -5.12 -6.06 9.58
N THR A 64 -5.25 -7.33 9.19
CA THR A 64 -4.27 -8.40 9.46
C THR A 64 -3.06 -8.37 8.55
N GLY A 65 -3.20 -7.81 7.33
CA GLY A 65 -2.18 -7.89 6.29
C GLY A 65 -2.27 -9.15 5.42
N ALA A 66 -2.99 -10.17 5.89
CA ALA A 66 -3.28 -11.39 5.12
C ALA A 66 -4.55 -11.21 4.28
N LEU A 67 -4.94 -12.27 3.55
CA LEU A 67 -6.10 -12.28 2.67
C LEU A 67 -7.42 -11.91 3.39
N ASP A 68 -7.53 -12.22 4.68
CA ASP A 68 -8.68 -11.93 5.55
C ASP A 68 -8.68 -10.51 6.14
N THR A 69 -7.74 -9.64 5.72
CA THR A 69 -7.65 -8.27 6.18
C THR A 69 -8.96 -7.50 5.93
N ASP A 70 -9.29 -6.57 6.83
CA ASP A 70 -10.44 -5.67 6.62
C ASP A 70 -10.12 -4.58 5.58
N TYR A 71 -10.41 -4.88 4.31
CA TYR A 71 -10.23 -3.96 3.18
C TYR A 71 -11.10 -2.70 3.29
N ARG A 72 -12.35 -2.86 3.73
CA ARG A 72 -13.31 -1.76 3.81
C ARG A 72 -13.00 -0.85 5.00
N GLY A 73 -12.66 -1.42 6.15
CA GLY A 73 -12.23 -0.67 7.33
C GLY A 73 -11.01 0.20 7.06
N LYS A 74 -10.08 -0.24 6.21
CA LYS A 74 -8.96 0.59 5.74
C LYS A 74 -9.43 1.81 4.95
N ALA A 75 -10.36 1.65 4.02
CA ALA A 75 -10.92 2.77 3.25
C ALA A 75 -11.72 3.74 4.11
N GLU A 76 -12.55 3.24 5.02
CA GLU A 76 -13.34 4.06 5.94
C GLU A 76 -12.42 4.86 6.89
N CYS A 77 -11.35 4.23 7.39
CA CYS A 77 -10.33 4.92 8.16
C CYS A 77 -9.63 6.01 7.33
N ALA A 78 -9.32 5.72 6.06
CA ALA A 78 -8.67 6.70 5.18
C ALA A 78 -9.55 7.92 4.92
N LEU A 79 -10.84 7.70 4.64
CA LEU A 79 -11.81 8.78 4.48
C LEU A 79 -11.90 9.66 5.73
N LYS A 80 -11.95 9.05 6.92
CA LYS A 80 -11.98 9.78 8.19
C LYS A 80 -10.70 10.60 8.42
N GLU A 81 -9.53 10.07 8.09
CA GLU A 81 -8.27 10.81 8.27
C GLU A 81 -8.08 11.94 7.24
N LEU A 82 -8.63 11.80 6.03
CA LEU A 82 -8.66 12.89 5.04
C LEU A 82 -9.50 14.10 5.47
N GLU A 83 -10.35 13.99 6.50
CA GLU A 83 -11.05 15.14 7.08
C GLU A 83 -10.13 16.03 7.92
N LYS A 84 -8.96 15.51 8.31
CA LYS A 84 -8.03 16.17 9.24
C LYS A 84 -6.64 16.37 8.64
N ARG A 85 -6.36 15.73 7.51
CA ARG A 85 -5.02 15.62 6.92
C ARG A 85 -5.06 15.78 5.42
N ASP A 86 -3.93 16.17 4.87
CA ASP A 86 -3.79 16.45 3.45
C ASP A 86 -3.54 15.18 2.62
N LEU A 87 -2.94 14.14 3.23
CA LEU A 87 -2.57 12.91 2.56
C LEU A 87 -2.82 11.67 3.43
N VAL A 88 -3.31 10.60 2.81
CA VAL A 88 -3.40 9.29 3.46
C VAL A 88 -2.79 8.23 2.56
N TYR A 89 -1.86 7.45 3.11
CA TYR A 89 -1.25 6.30 2.46
C TYR A 89 -1.94 5.02 2.95
N VAL A 90 -2.54 4.25 2.03
CA VAL A 90 -3.20 2.98 2.33
C VAL A 90 -2.39 1.83 1.74
N HIS A 91 -1.99 0.87 2.57
CA HIS A 91 -1.15 -0.26 2.20
C HIS A 91 -1.94 -1.58 2.14
N LEU A 92 -1.65 -2.38 1.10
CA LEU A 92 -2.08 -3.76 0.96
C LEU A 92 -0.85 -4.67 0.92
N GLU A 93 -0.85 -5.70 1.77
CA GLU A 93 0.21 -6.72 1.83
C GLU A 93 -0.20 -8.05 1.20
N ALA A 94 -1.49 -8.41 1.28
CA ALA A 94 -1.99 -9.75 0.94
C ALA A 94 -1.60 -10.24 -0.48
N THR A 95 -1.38 -9.33 -1.43
CA THR A 95 -0.94 -9.65 -2.78
C THR A 95 0.51 -10.13 -2.86
N ASP A 96 1.38 -9.62 -2.00
CA ASP A 96 2.79 -10.03 -1.92
C ASP A 96 2.92 -11.37 -1.20
N ASP A 97 2.25 -11.52 -0.05
CA ASP A 97 2.19 -12.76 0.72
C ASP A 97 1.67 -13.94 -0.14
N ALA A 98 0.57 -13.75 -0.86
CA ALA A 98 0.05 -14.76 -1.80
C ALA A 98 1.06 -15.10 -2.91
N SER A 99 1.83 -14.11 -3.38
CA SER A 99 2.85 -14.33 -4.41
C SER A 99 4.02 -15.16 -3.88
N HIS A 100 4.47 -14.91 -2.66
CA HIS A 100 5.53 -15.68 -2.00
C HIS A 100 5.10 -17.12 -1.70
N GLN A 101 3.83 -17.33 -1.38
CA GLN A 101 3.25 -18.67 -1.20
C GLN A 101 3.06 -19.41 -2.54
N GLY A 102 3.10 -18.69 -3.66
CA GLY A 102 2.85 -19.26 -4.97
C GLY A 102 1.38 -19.50 -5.27
N ASP A 103 0.48 -18.81 -4.58
CA ASP A 103 -0.96 -18.97 -4.70
C ASP A 103 -1.55 -17.89 -5.60
N VAL A 104 -1.80 -18.27 -6.86
CA VAL A 104 -2.40 -17.38 -7.87
C VAL A 104 -3.83 -16.99 -7.48
N GLN A 105 -4.60 -17.91 -6.91
CA GLN A 105 -6.02 -17.67 -6.60
C GLN A 105 -6.15 -16.71 -5.43
N ALA A 106 -5.33 -16.87 -4.38
CA ALA A 106 -5.26 -15.92 -3.29
C ALA A 106 -4.81 -14.53 -3.77
N LYS A 107 -3.83 -14.45 -4.68
CA LYS A 107 -3.38 -13.16 -5.24
C LYS A 107 -4.48 -12.47 -6.02
N MET A 108 -5.19 -13.19 -6.90
CA MET A 108 -6.32 -12.64 -7.66
C MET A 108 -7.41 -12.13 -6.72
N LYS A 109 -7.82 -12.97 -5.75
CA LYS A 109 -8.82 -12.58 -4.76
C LYS A 109 -8.41 -11.35 -3.94
N ALA A 110 -7.14 -11.23 -3.56
CA ALA A 110 -6.65 -10.05 -2.84
C ALA A 110 -6.72 -8.77 -3.69
N ILE A 111 -6.41 -8.86 -4.99
CA ILE A 111 -6.53 -7.73 -5.93
C ILE A 111 -7.99 -7.31 -6.07
N GLU A 112 -8.89 -8.26 -6.35
CA GLU A 112 -10.33 -8.01 -6.51
C GLU A 112 -10.95 -7.43 -5.22
N SER A 113 -10.62 -8.00 -4.06
CA SER A 113 -11.12 -7.51 -2.76
C SER A 113 -10.63 -6.10 -2.46
N PHE A 114 -9.38 -5.77 -2.80
CA PHE A 114 -8.84 -4.42 -2.62
C PHE A 114 -9.47 -3.43 -3.59
N ASP A 115 -9.66 -3.82 -4.85
CA ASP A 115 -10.34 -3.00 -5.85
C ASP A 115 -11.78 -2.69 -5.42
N GLU A 116 -12.57 -3.70 -5.07
CA GLU A 116 -13.97 -3.51 -4.71
C GLU A 116 -14.12 -2.74 -3.38
N HIS A 117 -13.46 -3.23 -2.32
CA HIS A 117 -13.76 -2.78 -0.97
C HIS A 117 -12.90 -1.63 -0.49
N THR A 118 -11.68 -1.46 -1.02
CA THR A 118 -10.82 -0.31 -0.69
C THR A 118 -10.91 0.78 -1.75
N VAL A 119 -10.45 0.51 -2.98
CA VAL A 119 -10.37 1.51 -4.05
C VAL A 119 -11.76 1.99 -4.47
N GLY A 120 -12.70 1.08 -4.68
CA GLY A 120 -14.08 1.36 -5.05
C GLY A 120 -14.80 2.22 -4.00
N THR A 121 -14.62 1.91 -2.72
CA THR A 121 -15.13 2.72 -1.60
C THR A 121 -14.55 4.13 -1.65
N LEU A 122 -13.23 4.28 -1.81
CA LEU A 122 -12.59 5.59 -1.89
C LEU A 122 -13.09 6.40 -3.09
N LEU A 123 -13.12 5.81 -4.29
CA LEU A 123 -13.55 6.49 -5.51
C LEU A 123 -15.04 6.85 -5.51
N LYS A 124 -15.87 6.13 -4.75
CA LYS A 124 -17.28 6.46 -4.54
C LYS A 124 -17.47 7.64 -3.59
N GLU A 125 -16.67 7.74 -2.54
CA GLU A 125 -16.88 8.72 -1.45
C GLU A 125 -16.07 10.01 -1.63
N LEU A 126 -14.87 9.97 -2.22
CA LEU A 126 -14.02 11.15 -2.44
C LEU A 126 -14.69 12.25 -3.28
N PRO A 127 -15.44 11.96 -4.38
CA PRO A 127 -16.10 13.02 -5.16
C PRO A 127 -17.11 13.84 -4.36
N LYS A 128 -17.70 13.26 -3.31
CA LYS A 128 -18.64 13.96 -2.41
C LYS A 128 -17.95 14.96 -1.48
N ARG A 129 -16.63 14.87 -1.37
CA ARG A 129 -15.78 15.68 -0.48
C ARG A 129 -15.02 16.80 -1.21
N GLY A 130 -15.16 16.89 -2.53
CA GLY A 130 -14.57 17.95 -3.36
C GLY A 130 -13.38 17.48 -4.22
N PRO A 131 -12.54 18.42 -4.69
CA PRO A 131 -11.34 18.12 -5.45
C PRO A 131 -10.41 17.16 -4.71
N HIS A 132 -9.92 16.15 -5.42
CA HIS A 132 -9.08 15.10 -4.84
C HIS A 132 -8.14 14.52 -5.89
N ARG A 133 -7.07 13.89 -5.42
CA ARG A 133 -6.17 13.10 -6.26
C ARG A 133 -5.91 11.75 -5.63
N VAL A 134 -5.79 10.73 -6.47
CA VAL A 134 -5.50 9.36 -6.08
C VAL A 134 -4.31 8.88 -6.90
N LEU A 135 -3.28 8.39 -6.21
CA LEU A 135 -2.17 7.69 -6.84
C LEU A 135 -2.25 6.21 -6.44
N ALA A 136 -2.55 5.35 -7.40
CA ALA A 136 -2.39 3.92 -7.25
C ALA A 136 -0.98 3.54 -7.75
N VAL A 137 -0.24 2.76 -6.96
CA VAL A 137 1.11 2.33 -7.30
C VAL A 137 1.38 0.96 -6.69
N CYS A 138 2.01 0.09 -7.48
CA CYS A 138 2.65 -1.12 -6.95
C CYS A 138 4.10 -0.77 -6.58
N ASN A 139 4.56 -1.13 -5.38
CA ASN A 139 5.89 -0.78 -4.89
C ASN A 139 7.01 -1.69 -5.43
N HIS A 140 6.71 -2.95 -5.75
CA HIS A 140 7.59 -3.89 -6.42
C HIS A 140 6.81 -5.01 -7.11
N ALA A 141 7.49 -5.75 -8.00
CA ALA A 141 6.95 -6.92 -8.66
C ALA A 141 7.36 -8.19 -7.91
N THR A 142 6.37 -9.03 -7.59
CA THR A 142 6.57 -10.36 -7.00
C THR A 142 5.82 -11.39 -7.86
N PRO A 143 6.43 -11.89 -8.95
CA PRO A 143 5.79 -12.87 -9.83
C PRO A 143 5.53 -14.18 -9.08
N VAL A 144 4.29 -14.69 -9.15
CA VAL A 144 3.86 -15.89 -8.40
C VAL A 144 4.70 -17.12 -8.76
N ALA A 145 5.10 -17.24 -10.03
CA ALA A 145 5.98 -18.32 -10.48
C ALA A 145 7.39 -18.29 -9.87
N LEU A 146 7.87 -17.10 -9.50
CA LEU A 146 9.22 -16.91 -8.95
C LEU A 146 9.23 -16.82 -7.43
N ARG A 147 8.09 -16.50 -6.79
CA ARG A 147 7.91 -16.43 -5.33
C ARG A 147 8.92 -15.53 -4.62
N ARG A 148 9.41 -14.51 -5.33
CA ARG A 148 10.41 -13.56 -4.85
C ARG A 148 10.25 -12.23 -5.57
N HIS A 149 10.77 -11.18 -4.95
CA HIS A 149 10.81 -9.87 -5.56
C HIS A 149 11.69 -9.88 -6.81
N THR A 150 11.30 -9.07 -7.77
CA THR A 150 12.00 -8.82 -9.03
C THR A 150 12.11 -7.32 -9.26
N ASN A 151 12.99 -6.93 -10.17
CA ASN A 151 13.18 -5.53 -10.57
C ASN A 151 12.35 -5.18 -11.82
N ASP A 152 11.33 -5.99 -12.14
CA ASP A 152 10.43 -5.70 -13.25
C ASP A 152 9.68 -4.38 -12.99
N PRO A 153 9.42 -3.58 -14.05
CA PRO A 153 8.65 -2.36 -13.90
C PRO A 153 7.22 -2.65 -13.44
N VAL A 154 6.68 -1.75 -12.63
CA VAL A 154 5.38 -1.90 -11.98
C VAL A 154 4.41 -0.79 -12.40
N PRO A 155 3.10 -1.07 -12.48
CA PRO A 155 2.12 -0.08 -12.90
C PRO A 155 1.89 0.99 -11.83
N PHE A 156 1.58 2.20 -12.30
CA PHE A 156 1.05 3.29 -11.48
C PHE A 156 -0.02 4.07 -12.27
N ALA A 157 -0.95 4.70 -11.55
CA ALA A 157 -1.99 5.53 -12.12
C ALA A 157 -2.22 6.75 -11.23
N LEU A 158 -2.22 7.93 -11.83
CA LEU A 158 -2.58 9.18 -11.17
C LEU A 158 -3.94 9.64 -11.69
N TYR A 159 -4.89 9.76 -10.77
CA TYR A 159 -6.23 10.24 -11.02
C TYR A 159 -6.44 11.58 -10.31
N GLU A 160 -7.05 12.54 -11.00
CA GLU A 160 -7.46 13.83 -10.45
C GLU A 160 -8.97 13.99 -10.68
N GLY A 161 -9.69 14.27 -9.59
CA GLY A 161 -11.14 14.43 -9.59
C GLY A 161 -11.59 15.69 -8.85
N PRO A 162 -12.90 16.02 -8.86
CA PRO A 162 -13.96 15.29 -9.57
C PRO A 162 -13.82 15.43 -11.09
N ALA A 163 -13.94 14.32 -11.81
CA ALA A 163 -13.76 14.32 -13.26
C ALA A 163 -14.87 15.11 -13.96
N THR A 164 -14.49 16.16 -14.71
CA THR A 164 -15.25 16.74 -15.83
C THR A 164 -14.81 16.14 -17.17
N ARG A 165 -13.83 15.24 -17.17
CA ARG A 165 -13.24 14.65 -18.38
C ARG A 165 -14.07 13.47 -18.88
N ASP A 166 -14.22 13.38 -20.20
CA ASP A 166 -14.73 12.20 -20.89
C ASP A 166 -14.09 10.95 -20.31
N ARG A 167 -14.91 9.92 -20.06
CA ARG A 167 -14.41 8.61 -19.63
C ARG A 167 -13.27 8.23 -20.58
N ALA A 168 -12.07 8.06 -20.03
CA ALA A 168 -10.99 7.41 -20.77
C ALA A 168 -11.55 6.11 -21.35
N ASP A 169 -11.16 5.78 -22.57
CA ASP A 169 -11.61 4.61 -23.31
C ASP A 169 -11.75 3.39 -22.38
N ALA A 170 -12.99 2.91 -22.21
CA ALA A 170 -13.34 1.84 -21.25
C ALA A 170 -12.65 0.49 -21.54
N ARG A 171 -11.79 0.45 -22.57
CA ARG A 171 -11.01 -0.69 -23.01
C ARG A 171 -9.69 -0.90 -22.25
N ARG A 172 -9.30 -0.02 -21.32
CA ARG A 172 -8.03 -0.14 -20.55
C ARG A 172 -8.27 -0.35 -19.06
N GLY A 173 -7.49 -1.21 -18.44
CA GLY A 173 -7.45 -1.47 -17.00
C GLY A 173 -6.12 -1.09 -16.34
N PHE A 174 -6.05 -1.31 -15.03
CA PHE A 174 -4.82 -1.16 -14.25
C PHE A 174 -4.05 -2.49 -14.20
N ASN A 175 -3.24 -2.75 -15.23
CA ASN A 175 -2.42 -3.94 -15.36
C ASN A 175 -1.11 -3.64 -16.13
N GLU A 176 -0.17 -4.58 -16.13
CA GLU A 176 1.16 -4.42 -16.72
C GLU A 176 1.12 -4.21 -18.23
N ALA A 177 0.22 -4.89 -18.95
CA ALA A 177 0.10 -4.80 -20.41
C ALA A 177 -0.40 -3.41 -20.83
N ASP A 178 -1.47 -2.93 -20.20
CA ASP A 178 -2.04 -1.60 -20.46
C ASP A 178 -1.09 -0.49 -20.03
N ALA A 179 -0.43 -0.64 -18.87
CA ALA A 179 0.58 0.31 -18.42
C ALA A 179 1.73 0.42 -19.43
N LYS A 180 2.25 -0.71 -19.92
CA LYS A 180 3.29 -0.74 -20.96
C LYS A 180 2.83 -0.09 -22.26
N ALA A 181 1.58 -0.29 -22.66
CA ALA A 181 1.01 0.31 -23.86
C ALA A 181 0.91 1.85 -23.81
N THR A 182 0.90 2.45 -22.60
CA THR A 182 0.92 3.92 -22.47
C THR A 182 2.27 4.54 -22.87
N GLN A 183 3.35 3.77 -22.85
CA GLN A 183 4.74 4.24 -22.98
C GLN A 183 5.16 5.30 -21.94
N VAL A 184 4.33 5.55 -20.91
CA VAL A 184 4.66 6.46 -19.82
C VAL A 184 5.54 5.71 -18.83
N VAL A 185 6.81 6.10 -18.77
CA VAL A 185 7.79 5.52 -17.86
C VAL A 185 8.32 6.59 -16.92
N LEU A 186 8.34 6.27 -15.63
CA LEU A 186 9.00 7.09 -14.61
C LEU A 186 10.08 6.25 -13.94
N ALA A 187 11.34 6.49 -14.32
CA ALA A 187 12.48 5.75 -13.78
C ALA A 187 12.73 5.99 -12.29
N ASP A 188 12.35 7.17 -11.79
CA ASP A 188 12.52 7.57 -10.39
C ASP A 188 11.16 7.72 -9.71
N ALA A 189 10.74 6.66 -9.01
CA ALA A 189 9.49 6.61 -8.28
C ALA A 189 9.42 7.67 -7.16
N THR A 190 10.55 8.20 -6.68
CA THR A 190 10.54 9.25 -5.64
C THR A 190 9.91 10.56 -6.13
N LYS A 191 9.77 10.72 -7.46
CA LYS A 191 9.09 11.87 -8.08
C LYS A 191 7.56 11.74 -8.11
N LEU A 192 7.00 10.56 -7.84
CA LEU A 192 5.54 10.35 -7.86
C LEU A 192 4.82 11.21 -6.84
N ILE A 193 5.41 11.43 -5.67
CA ILE A 193 4.80 12.29 -4.65
C ILE A 193 4.63 13.73 -5.15
N GLY A 194 5.61 14.27 -5.88
CA GLY A 194 5.51 15.60 -6.50
C GLY A 194 4.34 15.67 -7.48
N LYS A 195 4.21 14.66 -8.35
CA LYS A 195 3.08 14.54 -9.27
C LYS A 195 1.73 14.46 -8.55
N LEU A 196 1.63 13.68 -7.47
CA LEU A 196 0.40 13.58 -6.67
C LEU A 196 0.01 14.93 -6.07
N ILE A 197 0.96 15.66 -5.49
CA ILE A 197 0.68 16.93 -4.80
C ILE A 197 0.69 18.15 -5.74
N GLY A 198 1.01 17.97 -7.03
CA GLY A 198 1.01 19.03 -8.04
C GLY A 198 2.21 19.96 -7.97
N LYS A 199 3.36 19.44 -7.54
CA LYS A 199 4.64 20.14 -7.47
C LYS A 199 5.67 19.53 -8.41
#